data_AF-A0A0F9JSB5-F1
#
_entry.id   AF-A0A0F9JSB5-F1
#
_cell.length_a   1.000
_cell.length_b   1.000
_cell.length_c   1.000
_cell.angle_alpha   90.00
_cell.angle_beta   90.00
_cell.angle_gamma   90.00
#
_symmetry.space_group_name_H-M   'P 1'
#
loop_
_entity.id
_entity.type
_entity.pdbx_description
1 polymer ?
#
loop_
_entity_poly.entity_id
_entity_poly.type
_entity_poly.pdbx_seq_one_letter_code
_entity_poly.pdbx_strand_id
1 'polypeptide(L)'
;MYLMCLREAPLMPFSNFVSRGNIPDQIDIARGRSFIDREVYRLVSQTARDKSSRLLPILGSAGSGKTHAYHSFKDKEREDSKKINAHQETNEIEAGVLPVDWTIVYVPSPPASIRLFLHIYTCIIEEMGAGLLDIVSEKLVKRWGGEKKGLFQKPKMDEVIQKGVREFPGVFADCVKALVTYQLDKGKKGLAERWLLGEDLDDDDLSQLGVNSVLEEDDICLSLIKIITENLDKVLILYFDELESPYRMLGETAERKLLEI
;
A
#
# COMPACT_ATOMS: atom_id res chain seq x y z
N MET A 1 -24.89 -39.41 -19.70
CA MET A 1 -25.73 -38.23 -19.99
C MET A 1 -25.46 -37.09 -19.01
N TYR A 2 -25.61 -37.28 -17.70
CA TYR A 2 -25.35 -36.25 -16.67
C TYR A 2 -23.93 -35.64 -16.70
N LEU A 3 -22.90 -36.47 -16.88
CA LEU A 3 -21.50 -36.03 -16.98
C LEU A 3 -21.17 -35.30 -18.30
N MET A 4 -21.98 -35.43 -19.35
CA MET A 4 -21.76 -34.71 -20.61
C MET A 4 -22.43 -33.32 -20.57
N CYS A 5 -23.57 -33.18 -19.90
CA CYS A 5 -24.19 -31.89 -19.65
C CYS A 5 -23.33 -30.95 -18.77
N LEU A 6 -22.51 -31.50 -17.86
CA LEU A 6 -21.58 -30.71 -17.03
C LEU A 6 -20.36 -30.20 -17.80
N ARG A 7 -20.05 -30.76 -18.98
CA ARG A 7 -18.92 -30.35 -19.81
C ARG A 7 -19.24 -29.20 -20.76
N GLU A 8 -20.52 -28.99 -21.06
CA GLU A 8 -21.03 -27.99 -22.01
C GLU A 8 -21.71 -26.79 -21.33
N ALA A 9 -21.84 -26.79 -19.99
CA ALA A 9 -22.38 -25.66 -19.24
C ALA A 9 -21.28 -24.63 -18.95
N PRO A 10 -21.47 -23.31 -19.24
CA PRO A 10 -20.48 -22.27 -18.92
C PRO A 10 -20.31 -22.02 -17.41
N LEU A 11 -21.14 -22.64 -16.58
CA LEU A 11 -21.22 -22.43 -15.15
C LEU A 11 -21.44 -23.79 -14.48
N MET A 12 -20.40 -24.34 -13.86
CA MET A 12 -20.55 -25.50 -12.99
C MET A 12 -21.27 -25.05 -11.71
N PRO A 13 -22.18 -25.86 -11.14
CA PRO A 13 -22.98 -25.49 -9.97
C PRO A 13 -22.15 -25.27 -8.68
N PHE A 14 -20.83 -25.46 -8.75
CA PHE A 14 -19.87 -25.20 -7.66
C PHE A 14 -18.64 -24.39 -8.11
N SER A 15 -18.62 -23.78 -9.31
CA SER A 15 -17.40 -23.13 -9.80
C SER A 15 -17.06 -21.80 -9.13
N ASN A 16 -18.01 -21.08 -8.52
CA ASN A 16 -17.73 -19.75 -7.92
C ASN A 16 -18.55 -19.53 -6.63
N PHE A 17 -18.12 -20.12 -5.51
CA PHE A 17 -18.69 -19.78 -4.18
C PHE A 17 -17.61 -19.33 -3.18
N VAL A 18 -16.37 -19.12 -3.64
CA VAL A 18 -15.28 -18.63 -2.81
C VAL A 18 -14.61 -17.48 -3.55
N SER A 19 -14.93 -16.26 -3.14
CA SER A 19 -14.14 -15.07 -3.47
C SER A 19 -12.65 -15.37 -3.32
N ARG A 20 -11.87 -15.09 -4.37
CA ARG A 20 -10.40 -15.07 -4.32
C ARG A 20 -9.96 -13.60 -4.34
N GLY A 21 -8.76 -13.28 -3.88
CA GLY A 21 -8.24 -11.90 -3.90
C GLY A 21 -8.39 -11.21 -5.27
N ASN A 22 -8.31 -11.99 -6.37
CA ASN A 22 -8.38 -11.48 -7.74
C ASN A 22 -9.74 -11.69 -8.45
N ILE A 23 -10.74 -12.32 -7.81
CA ILE A 23 -12.05 -12.60 -8.44
C ILE A 23 -13.17 -12.19 -7.48
N PRO A 24 -13.97 -11.17 -7.82
CA PRO A 24 -15.10 -10.76 -7.00
C PRO A 24 -16.28 -11.73 -7.12
N ASP A 25 -17.03 -11.90 -6.04
CA ASP A 25 -18.36 -12.53 -6.07
C ASP A 25 -19.40 -11.54 -6.62
N GLN A 26 -20.40 -12.03 -7.36
CA GLN A 26 -21.39 -11.19 -8.02
C GLN A 26 -22.51 -10.68 -7.09
N ILE A 27 -22.68 -11.27 -5.90
CA ILE A 27 -23.81 -10.98 -5.01
C ILE A 27 -23.31 -10.60 -3.63
N ASP A 28 -23.53 -9.34 -3.28
CA ASP A 28 -23.13 -8.76 -2.02
C ASP A 28 -24.22 -8.91 -0.93
N ILE A 29 -23.90 -9.56 0.20
CA ILE A 29 -24.83 -9.75 1.33
C ILE A 29 -24.43 -8.85 2.52
N ALA A 30 -24.79 -7.57 2.43
CA ALA A 30 -24.39 -6.53 3.40
C ALA A 30 -24.85 -6.76 4.85
N ARG A 31 -26.02 -7.38 5.05
CA ARG A 31 -26.65 -7.42 6.38
C ARG A 31 -25.81 -8.13 7.44
N GLY A 32 -25.09 -9.19 7.05
CA GLY A 32 -24.25 -9.98 7.95
C GLY A 32 -22.95 -9.30 8.37
N ARG A 33 -22.47 -8.31 7.61
CA ARG A 33 -21.20 -7.61 7.84
C ARG A 33 -21.33 -6.17 8.33
N SER A 34 -22.56 -5.66 8.44
CA SER A 34 -22.85 -4.26 8.81
C SER A 34 -22.08 -3.72 10.01
N PHE A 35 -21.81 -4.56 11.02
CA PHE A 35 -20.96 -4.19 12.15
C PHE A 35 -19.50 -3.97 11.74
N ILE A 36 -18.92 -4.90 10.97
CA ILE A 36 -17.53 -4.82 10.49
C ILE A 36 -17.37 -3.58 9.60
N ASP A 37 -18.28 -3.38 8.65
CA ASP A 37 -18.28 -2.22 7.75
C ASP A 37 -18.26 -0.91 8.55
N ARG A 38 -19.15 -0.79 9.56
CA ARG A 38 -19.21 0.39 10.43
C ARG A 38 -17.90 0.61 11.17
N GLU A 39 -17.30 -0.43 11.73
CA GLU A 39 -16.03 -0.29 12.45
C GLU A 39 -14.88 0.08 11.51
N VAL A 40 -14.79 -0.52 10.32
CA VAL A 40 -13.77 -0.17 9.30
C VAL A 40 -13.88 1.32 8.93
N TYR A 41 -15.08 1.79 8.55
CA TYR A 41 -15.24 3.20 8.14
C TYR A 41 -15.04 4.19 9.29
N ARG A 42 -15.39 3.80 10.52
CA ARG A 42 -15.09 4.57 11.72
C ARG A 42 -13.57 4.71 11.90
N LEU A 43 -12.81 3.62 11.77
CA LEU A 43 -11.35 3.64 11.91
C LEU A 43 -10.69 4.46 10.80
N VAL A 44 -11.18 4.36 9.54
CA VAL A 44 -10.73 5.23 8.44
C VAL A 44 -10.89 6.71 8.80
N SER A 45 -12.06 7.09 9.30
CA SER A 45 -12.36 8.46 9.70
C SER A 45 -11.48 8.96 10.85
N GLN A 46 -11.18 8.08 11.81
CA GLN A 46 -10.29 8.40 12.94
C GLN A 46 -8.84 8.54 12.49
N THR A 47 -8.34 7.61 11.67
CA THR A 47 -6.98 7.66 11.10
C THR A 47 -6.76 8.90 10.26
N ALA A 48 -7.76 9.31 9.47
CA ALA A 48 -7.66 10.54 8.71
C ALA A 48 -7.47 11.77 9.60
N ARG A 49 -8.11 11.79 10.78
CA ARG A 49 -8.10 12.90 11.74
C ARG A 49 -6.83 12.96 12.57
N ASP A 50 -6.41 11.84 13.16
CA ASP A 50 -5.30 11.82 14.14
C ASP A 50 -4.00 11.22 13.61
N LYS A 51 -4.01 10.70 12.37
CA LYS A 51 -2.84 10.12 11.70
C LYS A 51 -2.21 8.93 12.44
N SER A 52 -2.94 8.28 13.34
CA SER A 52 -2.44 7.10 14.06
C SER A 52 -2.77 5.78 13.35
N SER A 53 -1.80 4.85 13.36
CA SER A 53 -1.98 3.50 12.83
C SER A 53 -2.90 2.68 13.72
N ARG A 54 -3.70 1.79 13.11
CA ARG A 54 -4.72 0.98 13.80
C ARG A 54 -4.73 -0.44 13.27
N LEU A 55 -5.07 -1.38 14.15
CA LEU A 55 -5.24 -2.79 13.82
C LEU A 55 -6.69 -3.20 14.13
N LEU A 56 -7.36 -3.83 13.16
CA LEU A 56 -8.68 -4.43 13.34
C LEU A 56 -8.60 -5.93 13.00
N PRO A 57 -8.56 -6.82 14.00
CA PRO A 57 -8.59 -8.26 13.73
C PRO A 57 -10.00 -8.67 13.26
N ILE A 58 -10.08 -9.30 12.08
CA ILE A 58 -11.32 -9.87 11.54
C ILE A 58 -11.24 -11.40 11.67
N LEU A 59 -11.96 -11.94 12.64
CA LEU A 59 -11.98 -13.38 12.92
C LEU A 59 -13.21 -14.03 12.29
N GLY A 60 -12.99 -15.16 11.61
CA GLY A 60 -14.08 -15.94 11.01
C GLY A 60 -13.57 -17.26 10.46
N SER A 61 -14.42 -18.28 10.46
CA SER A 61 -14.09 -19.59 9.89
C SER A 61 -13.81 -19.50 8.38
N ALA A 62 -13.20 -20.56 7.82
CA ALA A 62 -13.10 -20.68 6.36
C ALA A 62 -14.51 -20.59 5.73
N GLY A 63 -14.63 -19.84 4.63
CA GLY A 63 -15.91 -19.61 3.96
C GLY A 63 -16.83 -18.57 4.61
N SER A 64 -16.41 -17.89 5.68
CA SER A 64 -17.23 -16.86 6.36
C SER A 64 -17.35 -15.53 5.59
N GLY A 65 -16.82 -15.45 4.36
CA GLY A 65 -16.87 -14.23 3.53
C GLY A 65 -15.81 -13.17 3.86
N LYS A 66 -14.67 -13.52 4.48
CA LYS A 66 -13.57 -12.57 4.75
C LYS A 66 -13.06 -11.91 3.46
N THR A 67 -12.65 -12.72 2.48
CA THR A 67 -12.21 -12.23 1.17
C THR A 67 -13.31 -11.49 0.41
N HIS A 68 -14.58 -11.88 0.61
CA HIS A 68 -15.72 -11.13 0.07
C HIS A 68 -15.84 -9.73 0.71
N ALA A 69 -15.55 -9.59 2.01
CA ALA A 69 -15.57 -8.29 2.67
C ALA A 69 -14.54 -7.33 2.08
N TYR A 70 -13.35 -7.83 1.70
CA TYR A 70 -12.36 -7.03 0.97
C TYR A 70 -12.94 -6.43 -0.33
N HIS A 71 -13.60 -7.24 -1.16
CA HIS A 71 -14.21 -6.75 -2.42
C HIS A 71 -15.30 -5.71 -2.15
N SER A 72 -16.12 -5.90 -1.12
CA SER A 72 -17.11 -4.90 -0.72
C SER A 72 -16.48 -3.57 -0.30
N PHE A 73 -15.37 -3.62 0.45
CA PHE A 73 -14.61 -2.42 0.78
C PHE A 73 -14.00 -1.78 -0.47
N LYS A 74 -13.50 -2.59 -1.42
CA LYS A 74 -12.94 -2.08 -2.67
C LYS A 74 -13.97 -1.36 -3.53
N ASP A 75 -15.20 -1.87 -3.58
CA ASP A 75 -16.29 -1.18 -4.28
C ASP A 75 -16.67 0.12 -3.59
N LYS A 76 -16.68 0.13 -2.24
CA LYS A 76 -16.92 1.36 -1.48
C LYS A 76 -15.83 2.41 -1.71
N GLU A 77 -14.56 2.02 -1.74
CA GLU A 77 -13.43 2.90 -2.08
C GLU A 77 -13.67 3.58 -3.44
N ARG A 78 -14.06 2.81 -4.45
CA ARG A 78 -14.34 3.32 -5.80
C ARG A 78 -15.51 4.30 -5.80
N GLU A 79 -16.56 4.03 -5.04
CA GLU A 79 -17.69 4.95 -4.88
C GLU A 79 -17.28 6.27 -4.22
N ASP A 80 -16.51 6.20 -3.14
CA ASP A 80 -16.07 7.37 -2.39
C ASP A 80 -15.10 8.22 -3.25
N SER A 81 -14.19 7.57 -3.97
CA SER A 81 -13.27 8.24 -4.90
C SER A 81 -14.01 9.00 -6.01
N LYS A 82 -15.08 8.41 -6.57
CA LYS A 82 -15.92 9.08 -7.58
C LYS A 82 -16.61 10.32 -7.02
N LYS A 83 -17.08 10.27 -5.77
CA LYS A 83 -17.71 11.43 -5.11
C LYS A 83 -16.73 12.55 -4.86
N ILE A 84 -15.51 12.22 -4.41
CA ILE A 84 -14.43 13.20 -4.20
C ILE A 84 -14.10 13.90 -5.53
N ASN A 85 -13.89 13.15 -6.60
CA ASN A 85 -13.56 13.70 -7.92
C ASN A 85 -14.69 14.57 -8.48
N ALA A 86 -15.95 14.12 -8.38
CA ALA A 86 -17.10 14.90 -8.82
C ALA A 86 -17.21 16.26 -8.11
N HIS A 87 -16.96 16.30 -6.79
CA HIS A 87 -16.93 17.57 -6.05
C HIS A 87 -15.79 18.51 -6.44
N GLN A 88 -14.62 17.96 -6.77
CA GLN A 88 -13.49 18.77 -7.25
C GLN A 88 -13.78 19.40 -8.61
N GLU A 89 -14.56 18.73 -9.47
CA GLU A 89 -14.92 19.22 -10.79
C GLU A 89 -16.04 20.27 -10.76
N THR A 90 -17.03 20.13 -9.88
CA THR A 90 -18.20 21.03 -9.87
C THR A 90 -18.03 22.28 -8.99
N ASN A 91 -17.04 22.34 -8.08
CA ASN A 91 -16.93 23.40 -7.05
C ASN A 91 -18.23 23.60 -6.25
N GLU A 92 -19.16 22.64 -6.28
CA GLU A 92 -20.43 22.72 -5.59
C GLU A 92 -20.24 22.30 -4.13
N ILE A 93 -20.46 23.25 -3.23
CA ILE A 93 -20.47 23.05 -1.78
C ILE A 93 -21.79 22.33 -1.44
N GLU A 94 -21.87 21.02 -1.66
CA GLU A 94 -22.92 20.27 -0.96
C GLU A 94 -22.62 20.31 0.54
N ALA A 95 -23.64 20.59 1.35
CA ALA A 95 -23.57 20.68 2.80
C ALA A 95 -23.32 19.31 3.50
N GLY A 96 -22.80 18.33 2.78
CA GLY A 96 -22.45 17.00 3.27
C GLY A 96 -20.97 16.91 3.67
N VAL A 97 -20.67 16.03 4.62
CA VAL A 97 -19.28 15.69 4.94
C VAL A 97 -18.72 14.87 3.77
N LEU A 98 -17.76 15.44 3.04
CA LEU A 98 -17.01 14.71 2.00
C LEU A 98 -16.46 13.40 2.59
N PRO A 99 -16.55 12.27 1.85
CA PRO A 99 -15.92 11.05 2.30
C PRO A 99 -14.42 11.26 2.40
N VAL A 100 -13.80 10.61 3.39
CA VAL A 100 -12.34 10.57 3.54
C VAL A 100 -11.75 9.89 2.30
N ASP A 101 -10.61 10.36 1.80
CA ASP A 101 -9.87 9.63 0.76
C ASP A 101 -9.10 8.47 1.41
N TRP A 102 -9.35 7.26 0.93
CA TRP A 102 -8.73 6.04 1.44
C TRP A 102 -8.50 5.04 0.30
N THR A 103 -7.59 4.10 0.54
CA THR A 103 -7.35 2.97 -0.36
C THR A 103 -7.14 1.69 0.42
N ILE A 104 -7.70 0.59 -0.07
CA ILE A 104 -7.47 -0.73 0.49
C ILE A 104 -6.55 -1.55 -0.41
N VAL A 105 -5.53 -2.14 0.22
CA VAL A 105 -4.52 -3.01 -0.39
C VAL A 105 -4.72 -4.41 0.17
N TYR A 106 -4.95 -5.39 -0.69
CA TYR A 106 -4.97 -6.79 -0.28
C TYR A 106 -3.54 -7.31 -0.14
N VAL A 107 -3.19 -7.80 1.04
CA VAL A 107 -1.89 -8.42 1.32
C VAL A 107 -2.14 -9.92 1.49
N PRO A 108 -1.87 -10.75 0.47
CA PRO A 108 -2.06 -12.19 0.58
C PRO A 108 -1.06 -12.79 1.59
N SER A 109 -1.37 -14.00 2.05
CA SER A 109 -0.47 -14.78 2.91
C SER A 109 0.96 -14.76 2.36
N PRO A 110 1.95 -14.28 3.12
CA PRO A 110 3.34 -14.29 2.71
C PRO A 110 3.80 -15.73 2.47
N PRO A 111 4.61 -16.00 1.43
CA PRO A 111 5.15 -17.33 1.18
C PRO A 111 6.19 -17.77 2.23
N ALA A 112 6.88 -16.81 2.86
CA ALA A 112 7.84 -17.02 3.93
C ALA A 112 7.79 -15.84 4.91
N SER A 113 8.26 -16.04 6.15
CA SER A 113 8.41 -14.95 7.13
C SER A 113 9.54 -13.98 6.78
N ILE A 114 10.49 -14.40 5.95
CA ILE A 114 11.59 -13.59 5.44
C ILE A 114 11.05 -12.63 4.36
N ARG A 115 11.50 -11.37 4.36
CA ARG A 115 11.07 -10.31 3.41
C ARG A 115 9.59 -9.97 3.49
N LEU A 116 8.98 -10.08 4.68
CA LEU A 116 7.58 -9.69 4.91
C LEU A 116 7.32 -8.24 4.50
N PHE A 117 8.25 -7.33 4.83
CA PHE A 117 8.10 -5.91 4.48
C PHE A 117 8.18 -5.68 2.98
N LEU A 118 9.07 -6.38 2.27
CA LEU A 118 9.14 -6.31 0.81
C LEU A 118 7.83 -6.77 0.18
N HIS A 119 7.26 -7.87 0.66
CA HIS A 119 5.95 -8.35 0.20
C HIS A 119 4.85 -7.30 0.38
N ILE A 120 4.75 -6.71 1.58
CA ILE A 120 3.80 -5.64 1.88
C ILE A 120 4.03 -4.44 0.95
N TYR A 121 5.28 -4.02 0.79
CA TYR A 121 5.67 -2.90 -0.05
C TYR A 121 5.26 -3.12 -1.51
N THR A 122 5.56 -4.30 -2.07
CA THR A 122 5.16 -4.67 -3.43
C THR A 122 3.65 -4.61 -3.60
N CYS A 123 2.86 -5.15 -2.65
CA CYS A 123 1.40 -5.05 -2.71
C CYS A 123 0.91 -3.58 -2.72
N ILE A 124 1.55 -2.70 -1.95
CA ILE A 124 1.23 -1.26 -1.95
C ILE A 124 1.51 -0.65 -3.33
N ILE A 125 2.70 -0.90 -3.91
CA ILE A 125 3.08 -0.36 -5.22
C ILE A 125 2.17 -0.90 -6.33
N GLU A 126 1.83 -2.19 -6.31
CA GLU A 126 0.94 -2.80 -7.30
C GLU A 126 -0.48 -2.21 -7.24
N GLU A 127 -1.02 -1.99 -6.04
CA GLU A 127 -2.37 -1.45 -5.87
C GLU A 127 -2.45 0.05 -6.18
N MET A 128 -1.45 0.83 -5.74
CA MET A 128 -1.44 2.28 -5.91
C MET A 128 -0.84 2.73 -7.25
N GLY A 129 -0.11 1.85 -7.92
CA GLY A 129 0.64 2.11 -9.13
C GLY A 129 1.96 2.87 -8.88
N ALA A 130 2.86 2.83 -9.87
CA ALA A 130 4.17 3.49 -9.82
C ALA A 130 4.09 5.02 -9.60
N GLY A 131 2.96 5.65 -9.96
CA GLY A 131 2.71 7.07 -9.72
C GLY A 131 2.73 7.46 -8.23
N LEU A 132 2.60 6.49 -7.31
CA LEU A 132 2.82 6.71 -5.88
C LEU A 132 4.20 7.32 -5.59
N LEU A 133 5.24 6.81 -6.26
CA LEU A 133 6.61 7.26 -6.07
C LEU A 133 6.80 8.70 -6.54
N ASP A 134 6.20 9.07 -7.68
CA ASP A 134 6.20 10.46 -8.16
C ASP A 134 5.51 11.40 -7.14
N ILE A 135 4.33 11.03 -6.63
CA ILE A 135 3.57 11.84 -5.66
C ILE A 135 4.39 12.07 -4.37
N VAL A 136 4.90 11.00 -3.78
CA VAL A 136 5.64 11.06 -2.51
C VAL A 136 6.96 11.79 -2.68
N SER A 137 7.74 11.43 -3.71
CA SER A 137 9.05 12.06 -3.96
C SER A 137 8.92 13.54 -4.31
N GLU A 138 7.93 13.93 -5.11
CA GLU A 138 7.67 15.34 -5.42
C GLU A 138 7.37 16.14 -4.15
N LYS A 139 6.44 15.65 -3.32
CA LYS A 139 6.04 16.32 -2.07
C LYS A 139 7.23 16.51 -1.12
N LEU A 140 8.04 15.47 -0.93
CA LEU A 140 9.22 15.50 -0.07
C LEU A 140 10.29 16.43 -0.61
N VAL A 141 10.61 16.33 -1.90
CA VAL A 141 11.61 17.19 -2.55
C VAL A 141 11.20 18.66 -2.50
N LYS A 142 9.91 18.97 -2.70
CA LYS A 142 9.38 20.32 -2.51
C LYS A 142 9.59 20.81 -1.07
N ARG A 143 9.24 19.99 -0.07
CA ARG A 143 9.45 20.30 1.37
C ARG A 143 10.92 20.59 1.68
N TRP A 144 11.84 19.85 1.07
CA TRP A 144 13.28 20.01 1.24
C TRP A 144 13.88 21.16 0.38
N GLY A 145 13.06 21.85 -0.42
CA GLY A 145 13.48 23.01 -1.20
C GLY A 145 14.09 22.66 -2.56
N GLY A 146 13.73 21.52 -3.13
CA GLY A 146 14.05 21.12 -4.49
C GLY A 146 13.20 21.78 -5.58
N GLU A 147 12.33 22.73 -5.23
CA GLU A 147 11.59 23.51 -6.22
C GLU A 147 12.51 24.42 -7.03
N LYS A 148 12.25 24.51 -8.34
CA LYS A 148 12.92 25.47 -9.21
C LYS A 148 12.48 26.88 -8.87
N LYS A 149 13.33 27.62 -8.16
CA LYS A 149 13.15 29.08 -7.96
C LYS A 149 13.63 29.82 -9.22
N GLY A 150 12.77 29.87 -10.25
CA GLY A 150 13.00 30.62 -11.49
C GLY A 150 13.59 29.82 -12.67
N LEU A 151 13.70 30.46 -13.84
CA LEU A 151 14.05 29.83 -15.12
C LEU A 151 15.48 29.22 -15.17
N PHE A 152 16.38 29.63 -14.27
CA PHE A 152 17.80 29.25 -14.35
C PHE A 152 18.39 28.66 -13.05
N GLN A 153 17.65 28.63 -11.94
CA GLN A 153 18.18 28.07 -10.69
C GLN A 153 17.81 26.60 -10.57
N LYS A 154 18.77 25.71 -10.87
CA LYS A 154 18.62 24.28 -10.57
C LYS A 154 18.75 24.08 -9.06
N PRO A 155 17.85 23.31 -8.43
CA PRO A 155 18.00 22.92 -7.04
C PRO A 155 19.33 22.16 -6.86
N LYS A 156 20.08 22.51 -5.82
CA LYS A 156 21.30 21.78 -5.49
C LYS A 156 20.92 20.49 -4.78
N MET A 157 21.13 19.37 -5.46
CA MET A 157 20.72 18.05 -4.98
C MET A 157 21.30 17.74 -3.59
N ASP A 158 22.58 18.06 -3.34
CA ASP A 158 23.22 17.83 -2.05
C ASP A 158 22.54 18.58 -0.90
N GLU A 159 22.06 19.81 -1.14
CA GLU A 159 21.34 20.59 -0.13
C GLU A 159 19.96 19.98 0.18
N VAL A 160 19.29 19.43 -0.85
CA VAL A 160 18.00 18.74 -0.71
C VAL A 160 18.18 17.43 0.07
N ILE A 161 19.18 16.62 -0.30
CA ILE A 161 19.53 15.37 0.41
C ILE A 161 19.88 15.67 1.86
N GLN A 162 20.72 16.67 2.14
CA GLN A 162 21.10 17.02 3.50
C GLN A 162 19.89 17.39 4.38
N LYS A 163 18.90 18.09 3.81
CA LYS A 163 17.66 18.40 4.54
C LYS A 163 16.80 17.15 4.75
N GLY A 164 16.66 16.31 3.73
CA GLY A 164 15.92 15.05 3.85
C GLY A 164 16.54 14.11 4.88
N VAL A 165 17.86 13.97 4.91
CA VAL A 165 18.57 13.14 5.90
C VAL A 165 18.48 13.71 7.31
N ARG A 166 18.30 15.03 7.48
CA ARG A 166 18.03 15.63 8.80
C ARG A 166 16.63 15.28 9.32
N GLU A 167 15.65 15.22 8.42
CA GLU A 167 14.27 14.81 8.77
C GLU A 167 14.20 13.29 8.98
N PHE A 168 14.90 12.52 8.14
CA PHE A 168 14.93 11.06 8.16
C PHE A 168 16.38 10.55 8.26
N PRO A 169 16.98 10.52 9.47
CA PRO A 169 18.36 10.10 9.68
C PRO A 169 18.52 8.57 9.77
N GLY A 170 19.76 8.10 9.67
CA GLY A 170 20.10 6.68 9.87
C GLY A 170 19.67 5.81 8.69
N VAL A 171 18.95 4.71 8.97
CA VAL A 171 18.50 3.72 7.96
C VAL A 171 17.66 4.33 6.83
N PHE A 172 17.02 5.48 7.06
CA PHE A 172 16.24 6.18 6.04
C PHE A 172 17.09 6.93 5.01
N ALA A 173 18.38 7.16 5.28
CA ALA A 173 19.21 8.03 4.45
C ALA A 173 19.29 7.54 3.00
N ASP A 174 19.34 6.22 2.79
CA ASP A 174 19.41 5.63 1.46
C ASP A 174 18.07 5.75 0.72
N CYS A 175 16.94 5.58 1.42
CA CYS A 175 15.61 5.89 0.88
C CYS A 175 15.50 7.37 0.44
N VAL A 176 16.00 8.30 1.25
CA VAL A 176 16.00 9.74 0.93
C VAL A 176 16.82 10.00 -0.33
N LYS A 177 18.04 9.47 -0.44
CA LYS A 177 18.89 9.64 -1.63
C LYS A 177 18.21 9.09 -2.87
N ALA A 178 17.61 7.90 -2.79
CA ALA A 178 16.90 7.29 -3.90
C ALA A 178 15.71 8.15 -4.36
N LEU A 179 14.87 8.62 -3.43
CA LEU A 179 13.72 9.48 -3.74
C LEU A 179 14.13 10.84 -4.32
N VAL A 180 15.17 11.47 -3.78
CA VAL A 180 15.68 12.74 -4.31
C VAL A 180 16.27 12.55 -5.70
N THR A 181 17.05 11.49 -5.92
CA THR A 181 17.66 11.17 -7.21
C THR A 181 16.58 10.88 -8.25
N TYR A 182 15.58 10.07 -7.90
CA TYR A 182 14.41 9.76 -8.73
C TYR A 182 13.72 11.02 -9.26
N GLN A 183 13.58 12.04 -8.40
CA GLN A 183 12.85 13.26 -8.74
C GLN A 183 13.70 14.36 -9.40
N LEU A 184 14.98 14.51 -9.03
CA LEU A 184 15.83 15.63 -9.45
C LEU A 184 16.85 15.27 -10.52
N ASP A 185 17.35 14.04 -10.56
CA ASP A 185 18.40 13.63 -11.51
C ASP A 185 17.81 12.83 -12.68
N LYS A 186 17.60 13.51 -13.81
CA LYS A 186 17.11 12.87 -15.03
C LYS A 186 18.03 11.80 -15.59
N GLY A 187 19.34 11.87 -15.35
CA GLY A 187 20.31 10.89 -15.83
C GLY A 187 20.27 9.61 -15.01
N LYS A 188 19.97 9.71 -13.71
CA LYS A 188 19.89 8.59 -12.77
C LYS A 188 18.46 8.20 -12.37
N LYS A 189 17.43 8.84 -12.92
CA LYS A 189 16.02 8.55 -12.58
C LYS A 189 15.69 7.07 -12.74
N GLY A 190 16.05 6.47 -13.88
CA GLY A 190 15.79 5.04 -14.13
C GLY A 190 16.51 4.13 -13.14
N LEU A 191 17.74 4.47 -12.76
CA LEU A 191 18.49 3.71 -11.76
C LEU A 191 17.84 3.79 -10.37
N ALA A 192 17.43 4.99 -9.96
CA ALA A 192 16.70 5.21 -8.71
C ALA A 192 15.34 4.50 -8.70
N GLU A 193 14.63 4.50 -9.84
CA GLU A 193 13.37 3.78 -10.02
C GLU A 193 13.53 2.28 -9.84
N ARG A 194 14.55 1.68 -10.46
CA ARG A 194 14.88 0.25 -10.30
C ARG A 194 15.13 -0.10 -8.83
N TRP A 195 15.89 0.71 -8.12
CA TRP A 195 16.11 0.52 -6.67
C TRP A 195 14.81 0.64 -5.87
N LEU A 196 13.99 1.66 -6.14
CA LEU A 196 12.71 1.87 -5.47
C LEU A 196 11.68 0.77 -5.78
N LEU A 197 11.80 0.09 -6.92
CA LEU A 197 10.97 -1.06 -7.28
C LEU A 197 11.52 -2.39 -6.77
N GLY A 198 12.62 -2.37 -6.03
CA GLY A 198 13.22 -3.55 -5.41
C GLY A 198 14.01 -4.43 -6.37
N GLU A 199 14.49 -3.88 -7.49
CA GLU A 199 15.44 -4.59 -8.34
C GLU A 199 16.78 -4.77 -7.63
N ASP A 200 17.38 -5.95 -7.80
CA ASP A 200 18.72 -6.26 -7.31
C ASP A 200 19.76 -5.51 -8.16
N LEU A 201 20.37 -4.49 -7.56
CA LEU A 201 21.38 -3.65 -8.19
C LEU A 201 22.79 -4.12 -7.80
N ASP A 202 23.72 -4.06 -8.75
CA ASP A 202 25.12 -4.35 -8.45
C ASP A 202 25.81 -3.21 -7.67
N ASP A 203 26.99 -3.49 -7.14
CA ASP A 203 27.75 -2.54 -6.31
C ASP A 203 28.08 -1.24 -7.05
N ASP A 204 28.27 -1.30 -8.38
CA ASP A 204 28.57 -0.13 -9.20
C ASP A 204 27.32 0.77 -9.35
N ASP A 205 26.16 0.17 -9.56
CA ASP A 205 24.85 0.83 -9.61
C ASP A 205 24.48 1.44 -8.25
N LEU A 206 24.69 0.72 -7.14
CA LEU A 206 24.48 1.24 -5.78
C LEU A 206 25.38 2.44 -5.47
N SER A 207 26.68 2.33 -5.82
CA SER A 207 27.66 3.40 -5.67
C SER A 207 27.29 4.63 -6.50
N GLN A 208 26.79 4.44 -7.73
CA GLN A 208 26.30 5.54 -8.57
C GLN A 208 25.09 6.25 -7.96
N LEU A 209 24.18 5.51 -7.31
CA LEU A 209 23.03 6.07 -6.60
C LEU A 209 23.42 6.69 -5.25
N GLY A 210 24.60 6.34 -4.72
CA GLY A 210 25.13 6.81 -3.45
C GLY A 210 24.46 6.14 -2.24
N VAL A 211 23.86 4.97 -2.44
CA VAL A 211 23.24 4.13 -1.39
C VAL A 211 24.15 2.95 -1.09
N ASN A 212 24.01 2.37 0.11
CA ASN A 212 24.84 1.24 0.56
C ASN A 212 24.02 -0.02 0.86
N SER A 213 22.70 0.05 0.76
CA SER A 213 21.77 -1.02 1.10
C SER A 213 20.82 -1.34 -0.06
N VAL A 214 20.33 -2.57 -0.09
CA VAL A 214 19.27 -2.99 -1.02
C VAL A 214 17.89 -2.86 -0.37
N LEU A 215 16.85 -2.68 -1.19
CA LEU A 215 15.48 -2.53 -0.67
C LEU A 215 14.93 -3.81 -0.01
N GLU A 216 15.51 -4.98 -0.32
CA GLU A 216 15.11 -6.25 0.30
C GLU A 216 15.44 -6.35 1.79
N GLU A 217 16.33 -5.49 2.31
CA GLU A 217 16.65 -5.43 3.74
C GLU A 217 15.44 -4.90 4.53
N ASP A 218 14.99 -5.65 5.54
CA ASP A 218 13.76 -5.38 6.28
C ASP A 218 13.70 -3.95 6.86
N ASP A 219 14.81 -3.46 7.42
CA ASP A 219 14.89 -2.11 8.00
C ASP A 219 14.75 -1.00 6.95
N ILE A 220 15.32 -1.21 5.76
CA ILE A 220 15.26 -0.27 4.63
C ILE A 220 13.86 -0.28 4.03
N CYS A 221 13.30 -1.46 3.82
CA CYS A 221 11.95 -1.61 3.30
C CYS A 221 10.91 -0.98 4.23
N LEU A 222 11.00 -1.28 5.53
CA LEU A 222 10.12 -0.68 6.54
C LEU A 222 10.29 0.84 6.60
N SER A 223 11.52 1.35 6.47
CA SER A 223 11.80 2.79 6.39
C SER A 223 11.12 3.43 5.19
N LEU A 224 11.15 2.78 4.02
CA LEU A 224 10.48 3.28 2.82
C LEU A 224 8.94 3.25 2.97
N ILE A 225 8.37 2.16 3.51
CA ILE A 225 6.93 2.07 3.81
C ILE A 225 6.51 3.22 4.74
N LYS A 226 7.30 3.51 5.78
CA LYS A 226 7.04 4.65 6.69
C LYS A 226 7.07 5.98 5.95
N ILE A 227 8.12 6.26 5.18
CA ILE A 227 8.21 7.49 4.38
C ILE A 227 6.98 7.65 3.50
N ILE A 228 6.58 6.60 2.78
CA ILE A 228 5.43 6.63 1.88
C ILE A 228 4.14 6.90 2.67
N THR A 229 3.87 6.10 3.71
CA THR A 229 2.59 6.18 4.46
C THR A 229 2.45 7.46 5.28
N GLU A 230 3.53 8.04 5.79
CA GLU A 230 3.50 9.33 6.50
C GLU A 230 3.30 10.53 5.56
N ASN A 231 3.66 10.39 4.28
CA ASN A 231 3.60 11.48 3.31
C ASN A 231 2.46 11.34 2.29
N LEU A 232 1.68 10.28 2.40
CA LEU A 232 0.48 10.06 1.59
C LEU A 232 -0.71 10.88 2.13
N ASP A 233 -1.45 11.54 1.24
CA ASP A 233 -2.62 12.36 1.62
C ASP A 233 -3.93 11.55 1.74
N LYS A 234 -3.83 10.22 1.79
CA LYS A 234 -4.97 9.30 1.94
C LYS A 234 -4.71 8.23 2.99
N VAL A 235 -5.80 7.69 3.54
CA VAL A 235 -5.72 6.59 4.51
C VAL A 235 -5.47 5.27 3.77
N LEU A 236 -4.37 4.59 4.12
CA LEU A 236 -4.06 3.27 3.58
C LEU A 236 -4.59 2.17 4.52
N ILE A 237 -5.39 1.26 3.99
CA ILE A 237 -5.85 0.06 4.69
C ILE A 237 -5.07 -1.13 4.13
N LEU A 238 -4.25 -1.76 4.95
CA LEU A 238 -3.61 -3.03 4.62
C LEU A 238 -4.52 -4.18 5.10
N TYR A 239 -5.14 -4.88 4.15
CA TYR A 239 -6.00 -6.02 4.41
C TYR A 239 -5.19 -7.31 4.30
N PHE A 240 -4.71 -7.81 5.44
CA PHE A 240 -3.92 -9.03 5.51
C PHE A 240 -4.81 -10.27 5.46
N ASP A 241 -4.51 -11.19 4.54
CA ASP A 241 -5.09 -12.53 4.53
C ASP A 241 -4.13 -13.55 5.15
N GLU A 242 -4.63 -14.39 6.05
CA GLU A 242 -3.88 -15.39 6.82
C GLU A 242 -2.52 -14.89 7.35
N LEU A 243 -2.52 -13.78 8.11
CA LEU A 243 -1.29 -13.19 8.68
C LEU A 243 -0.52 -14.18 9.57
N GLU A 244 -1.20 -15.17 10.14
CA GLU A 244 -0.62 -16.23 10.96
C GLU A 244 0.09 -17.33 10.16
N SER A 245 -0.20 -17.45 8.85
CA SER A 245 0.27 -18.54 8.00
C SER A 245 1.80 -18.73 8.02
N PRO A 246 2.64 -17.67 7.94
CA PRO A 246 4.10 -17.82 8.02
C PRO A 246 4.60 -18.42 9.35
N TYR A 247 3.80 -18.33 10.41
CA TYR A 247 4.14 -18.81 11.74
C TYR A 247 3.63 -20.22 12.02
N ARG A 248 2.73 -20.77 11.18
CA ARG A 248 2.26 -22.16 11.28
C ARG A 248 3.41 -23.16 11.25
N MET A 249 4.41 -22.89 10.42
CA MET A 249 5.62 -23.72 10.31
C MET A 249 6.51 -23.69 11.57
N LEU A 250 6.36 -22.67 12.41
CA LEU A 250 7.12 -22.47 13.65
C LEU A 250 6.40 -23.06 14.88
N GLY A 251 5.21 -23.63 14.68
CA GLY A 251 4.40 -24.29 15.70
C GLY A 251 3.46 -23.35 16.47
N GLU A 252 2.55 -23.97 17.23
CA GLU A 252 1.45 -23.30 17.95
C GLU A 252 1.92 -22.16 18.88
N THR A 253 3.12 -22.29 19.46
CA THR A 253 3.71 -21.24 20.32
C THR A 253 4.03 -19.95 19.55
N ALA A 254 4.44 -20.05 18.28
CA ALA A 254 4.74 -18.89 17.46
C ALA A 254 3.46 -18.17 17.01
N GLU A 255 2.41 -18.94 16.68
CA GLU A 255 1.08 -18.40 16.36
C GLU A 255 0.48 -17.65 17.57
N ARG A 256 0.57 -18.22 18.77
CA ARG A 256 0.08 -17.55 19.99
C ARG A 256 0.83 -16.26 20.28
N LYS A 257 2.16 -16.25 20.15
CA LYS A 257 2.97 -15.04 20.34
C LYS A 257 2.65 -13.92 19.35
N LEU A 258 2.19 -14.24 18.15
CA LEU A 258 1.75 -13.23 17.18
C LEU A 258 0.45 -12.53 17.66
N LEU A 259 -0.43 -13.29 18.32
CA LEU A 259 -1.74 -12.83 18.78
C LEU A 259 -1.71 -12.26 20.21
N GLU A 260 -0.68 -12.59 20.99
CA GLU A 260 -0.42 -12.04 22.32
C GLU A 260 0.25 -10.66 22.21
N ILE A 261 -0.60 -9.62 22.12
CA ILE A 261 -0.24 -8.23 22.49
C ILE A 261 -0.89 -7.91 23.84
#